data_AF-A0A194X1L8-F1
#
_entry.id   AF-A0A194X1L8-F1
#
_cell.length_a   1.000
_cell.length_b   1.000
_cell.length_c   1.000
_cell.angle_alpha   90.00
_cell.angle_beta   90.00
_cell.angle_gamma   90.00
#
_symmetry.space_group_name_H-M   'P 1'
#
loop_
_entity.id
_entity.type
_entity.pdbx_description
1 polymer ?
#
loop_
_entity_poly.entity_id
_entity_poly.type
_entity_poly.pdbx_seq_one_letter_code
_entity_poly.pdbx_strand_id
1 'polypeptide(L)'
;MDPFTTPPMSPRLPGAEIRTKHKEGIRRLFKFAKIGLQQLQGYYHLGDSTVRKILLYDVPERARPTRTGRPRESLNEQESTELDPNTR
;
A
#
# COMPACT_ATOMS: atom_id res chain seq x y z
N MET A 1 -16.27 -4.88 22.25
CA MET A 1 -16.64 -4.18 21.01
C MET A 1 -16.09 -2.78 21.13
N ASP A 2 -14.84 -2.56 20.71
CA ASP A 2 -14.31 -1.19 20.65
C ASP A 2 -15.11 -0.42 19.62
N PRO A 3 -15.69 0.75 19.95
CA PRO A 3 -16.26 1.61 18.94
C PRO A 3 -15.12 1.91 17.96
N PHE A 4 -15.30 1.54 16.69
CA PHE A 4 -14.35 1.75 15.60
C PHE A 4 -14.18 3.26 15.33
N THR A 5 -13.60 3.97 16.28
CA THR A 5 -13.14 5.33 16.17
C THR A 5 -11.85 5.26 15.41
N THR A 6 -11.86 5.79 14.18
CA THR A 6 -10.62 5.97 13.45
C THR A 6 -9.77 6.93 14.28
N PRO A 7 -8.54 6.57 14.69
CA PRO A 7 -7.75 7.44 15.54
C PRO A 7 -7.52 8.80 14.84
N PRO A 8 -7.55 9.91 15.60
CA PRO A 8 -7.30 11.23 15.05
C PRO A 8 -5.95 11.24 14.35
N MET A 9 -5.90 11.85 13.17
CA MET A 9 -4.68 11.91 12.38
C MET A 9 -3.73 12.92 13.01
N SER A 10 -2.51 12.49 13.37
CA SER A 10 -1.49 13.41 13.87
C SER A 10 -1.18 14.51 12.84
N PRO A 11 -0.80 15.73 13.29
CA PRO A 11 -0.44 16.81 12.40
C PRO A 11 0.61 16.36 11.38
N ARG A 12 0.31 16.56 10.10
CA ARG A 12 1.16 16.13 9.00
C ARG A 12 1.87 17.31 8.35
N LEU A 13 3.10 17.08 7.92
CA LEU A 13 3.79 18.01 7.04
C LEU A 13 3.12 18.01 5.65
N PRO A 14 2.98 19.19 5.01
CA PRO A 14 2.53 19.27 3.62
C PRO A 14 3.38 18.38 2.71
N GLY A 15 2.74 17.63 1.82
CA GLY A 15 3.41 16.72 0.88
C GLY A 15 3.72 15.32 1.42
N ALA A 16 3.58 15.07 2.73
CA ALA A 16 3.75 13.74 3.26
C ALA A 16 2.60 12.80 2.80
N GLU A 17 2.92 11.56 2.42
CA GLU A 17 1.95 10.55 1.93
C GLU A 17 0.98 9.99 3.00
N ILE A 18 -0.32 10.21 2.85
CA ILE A 18 -1.36 9.68 3.76
C ILE A 18 -1.34 8.15 3.81
N ARG A 19 -1.24 7.57 5.02
CA ARG A 19 -1.24 6.11 5.23
C ARG A 19 -2.56 5.50 4.75
N THR A 20 -2.50 4.29 4.18
CA THR A 20 -3.67 3.55 3.67
C THR A 20 -4.80 3.44 4.69
N LYS A 21 -4.49 3.17 5.97
CA LYS A 21 -5.49 3.07 7.05
C LYS A 21 -6.37 4.32 7.17
N HIS A 22 -5.81 5.51 6.97
CA HIS A 22 -6.58 6.76 7.04
C HIS A 22 -7.39 7.00 5.76
N LYS A 23 -6.87 6.63 4.59
CA LYS A 23 -7.64 6.68 3.32
C LYS A 23 -8.89 5.81 3.41
N GLU A 24 -8.75 4.59 3.93
CA GLU A 24 -9.86 3.67 4.17
C GLU A 24 -10.85 4.20 5.22
N GLY A 25 -10.36 4.80 6.31
CA GLY A 25 -11.21 5.46 7.30
C GLY A 25 -12.08 6.56 6.68
N ILE A 26 -11.47 7.44 5.87
CA ILE A 26 -12.17 8.51 5.15
C ILE A 26 -13.27 7.95 4.24
N ARG A 27 -12.98 6.89 3.47
CA ARG A 27 -13.99 6.23 2.63
C ARG A 27 -15.16 5.70 3.44
N ARG A 28 -14.87 5.02 4.54
CA ARG A 28 -15.90 4.40 5.38
C ARG A 28 -16.78 5.46 6.02
N LEU A 29 -16.19 6.53 6.54
CA LEU A 29 -16.92 7.66 7.12
C LEU A 29 -17.82 8.35 6.09
N PHE A 30 -17.33 8.55 4.87
CA PHE A 30 -18.13 9.15 3.80
C PHE A 30 -19.26 8.22 3.31
N LYS A 31 -18.95 6.94 3.05
CA LYS A 31 -19.88 5.98 2.43
C LYS A 31 -20.95 5.51 3.42
N PHE A 32 -20.56 5.16 4.64
CA PHE A 32 -21.44 4.56 5.65
C PHE A 32 -22.00 5.59 6.64
N ALA A 33 -21.14 6.46 7.20
CA ALA A 33 -21.59 7.46 8.18
C ALA A 33 -22.11 8.75 7.54
N LYS A 34 -22.08 8.87 6.20
CA LYS A 34 -22.56 10.04 5.43
C LYS A 34 -21.96 11.37 5.90
N ILE A 35 -20.75 11.32 6.45
CA ILE A 35 -20.02 12.50 6.93
C ILE A 35 -19.68 13.39 5.73
N GLY A 36 -19.92 14.69 5.86
CA GLY A 36 -19.67 15.66 4.80
C GLY A 36 -18.19 15.92 4.53
N LEU A 37 -17.87 16.43 3.34
CA LEU A 37 -16.49 16.73 2.94
C LEU A 37 -15.79 17.71 3.89
N GLN A 38 -16.47 18.76 4.35
CA GLN A 38 -15.89 19.75 5.27
C GLN A 38 -15.52 19.13 6.63
N GLN A 39 -16.36 18.21 7.12
CA GLN A 39 -16.09 17.51 8.39
C GLN A 39 -14.85 16.60 8.26
N LEU A 40 -14.71 15.90 7.13
CA LEU A 40 -13.53 15.08 6.84
C LEU A 40 -12.26 15.94 6.71
N GLN A 41 -12.35 17.11 6.08
CA GLN A 41 -11.24 18.06 5.98
C GLN A 41 -10.78 18.52 7.36
N GLY A 42 -11.71 18.91 8.23
CA GLY A 42 -11.40 19.34 9.60
C GLY A 42 -10.82 18.22 10.44
N TYR A 43 -11.38 17.02 10.37
CA TYR A 43 -10.97 15.88 11.19
C TYR A 43 -9.59 15.32 10.81
N TYR A 44 -9.26 15.30 9.51
CA TYR A 44 -7.98 14.78 9.01
C TYR A 44 -6.96 15.87 8.65
N HIS A 45 -7.31 17.14 8.81
CA HIS A 45 -6.50 18.29 8.37
C HIS A 45 -6.05 18.17 6.90
N LEU A 46 -6.99 17.80 6.03
CA LEU A 46 -6.73 17.58 4.60
C LEU A 46 -7.36 18.67 3.74
N GLY A 47 -6.67 19.01 2.64
CA GLY A 47 -7.26 19.86 1.60
C GLY A 47 -8.39 19.16 0.84
N ASP A 48 -9.31 19.95 0.31
CA ASP A 48 -10.49 19.47 -0.43
C ASP A 48 -10.12 18.55 -1.60
N SER A 49 -9.13 18.95 -2.41
CA SER A 49 -8.66 18.18 -3.55
C SER A 49 -8.13 16.80 -3.14
N THR A 50 -7.49 16.71 -1.97
CA THR A 50 -6.97 15.45 -1.42
C THR A 50 -8.09 14.53 -0.97
N VAL A 51 -9.08 15.05 -0.23
CA VAL A 51 -10.25 14.27 0.20
C VAL A 51 -11.03 13.76 -1.01
N ARG A 52 -11.28 14.61 -2.01
CA ARG A 52 -11.96 14.20 -3.26
C ARG A 52 -11.17 13.14 -4.02
N LYS A 53 -9.84 13.28 -4.15
CA LYS A 53 -9.00 12.25 -4.75
C LYS A 53 -9.13 10.92 -4.00
N ILE A 54 -9.08 10.94 -2.67
CA ILE A 54 -9.27 9.72 -1.87
C ILE A 54 -10.63 9.10 -2.18
N LEU A 55 -11.72 9.88 -2.13
CA LEU A 55 -13.07 9.37 -2.37
C LEU A 55 -13.31 8.89 -3.81
N LEU A 56 -12.69 9.52 -4.81
CA LEU A 56 -12.85 9.17 -6.22
C LEU A 56 -12.26 7.79 -6.56
N TYR A 57 -11.11 7.45 -5.98
CA TYR A 57 -10.44 6.19 -6.29
C TYR A 57 -10.90 5.05 -5.40
N ASP A 58 -12.01 4.35 -5.66
CA ASP A 58 -12.56 3.28 -4.79
C ASP A 58 -11.67 2.03 -4.59
N VAL A 59 -10.41 2.05 -5.05
CA VAL A 59 -9.52 0.89 -5.01
C VAL A 59 -8.66 0.90 -3.74
N PRO A 60 -8.75 -0.13 -2.87
CA PRO A 60 -7.90 -0.28 -1.70
C PRO A 60 -6.54 -0.81 -2.18
N GLU A 61 -5.58 0.11 -2.32
CA GLU A 61 -4.22 -0.17 -2.79
C GLU A 61 -4.13 -0.73 -4.23
N ARG A 62 -3.20 -0.17 -5.01
CA ARG A 62 -2.59 -0.97 -6.07
C ARG A 62 -1.86 -2.08 -5.33
N ALA A 63 -2.37 -3.32 -5.37
CA ALA A 63 -1.52 -4.48 -5.16
C ALA A 63 -0.30 -4.22 -6.05
N ARG A 64 0.86 -3.95 -5.45
CA ARG A 64 2.10 -3.83 -6.21
C ARG A 64 2.17 -5.15 -6.95
N PRO A 65 2.10 -5.19 -8.28
CA PRO A 65 2.26 -6.46 -8.98
C PRO A 65 3.56 -7.01 -8.44
N THR A 66 3.49 -8.16 -7.77
CA THR A 66 4.70 -8.92 -7.48
C THR A 66 5.30 -9.08 -8.86
N ARG A 67 6.44 -8.42 -9.08
CA ARG A 67 7.19 -8.61 -10.31
C ARG A 67 7.62 -10.06 -10.28
N THR A 68 6.80 -10.96 -10.80
CA THR A 68 7.19 -12.27 -11.30
C THR A 68 8.03 -11.99 -12.55
N GLY A 69 9.18 -11.36 -12.33
CA GLY A 69 10.28 -11.44 -13.28
C GLY A 69 10.58 -12.91 -13.40
N ARG A 70 10.45 -13.42 -14.63
CA ARG A 70 10.90 -14.70 -15.17
C ARG A 70 11.69 -15.56 -14.16
N PRO A 71 11.29 -16.82 -13.92
CA PRO A 71 12.13 -17.75 -13.16
C PRO A 71 13.53 -17.69 -13.75
N ARG A 72 14.54 -17.39 -12.93
CA ARG A 72 15.91 -17.72 -13.33
C ARG A 72 15.94 -19.24 -13.25
N GLU A 73 15.89 -19.89 -14.41
CA GLU A 73 16.27 -21.29 -14.51
C GLU A 73 17.63 -21.42 -13.83
N SER A 74 17.69 -22.25 -12.78
CA SER A 74 18.91 -22.58 -12.08
C SER A 74 19.80 -23.34 -13.05
N LEU A 75 20.63 -22.60 -13.79
CA LEU A 75 21.74 -23.16 -14.54
C LEU A 75 22.79 -23.63 -13.52
N ASN A 76 22.58 -24.81 -12.93
CA ASN A 76 23.63 -25.54 -12.23
C ASN A 76 23.24 -27.01 -12.01
N GLU A 77 22.77 -27.67 -13.07
CA GLU A 77 22.80 -29.13 -13.17
C GLU A 77 23.25 -29.45 -14.59
N GLN A 78 24.57 -29.60 -14.77
CA GLN A 78 25.25 -30.46 -15.75
C GLN A 78 26.70 -30.00 -15.95
N GLU A 79 27.64 -30.57 -15.18
CA GLU A 79 28.89 -31.10 -15.75
C GLU A 79 29.45 -32.15 -14.80
N SER A 80 28.86 -33.35 -14.86
CA SER A 80 29.51 -34.58 -14.41
C SER A 80 30.16 -35.21 -15.64
N THR A 81 31.44 -34.90 -15.88
CA THR A 81 32.37 -35.70 -16.69
C THR A 81 33.77 -35.13 -16.44
N GLU A 82 34.52 -35.69 -15.49
CA GLU A 82 35.60 -36.66 -15.76
C GLU A 82 36.89 -35.96 -16.22
N LEU A 83 37.92 -35.95 -15.36
CA LEU A 83 39.24 -36.57 -15.61
C LEU A 83 40.23 -36.21 -14.48
N ASP A 84 40.62 -37.25 -13.76
CA ASP A 84 41.71 -37.33 -12.78
C ASP A 84 43.07 -37.02 -13.43
N PRO A 85 43.95 -36.22 -12.80
CA PRO A 85 45.36 -36.28 -13.15
C PRO A 85 46.25 -36.27 -11.91
N ASN A 86 46.56 -37.43 -11.32
CA ASN A 86 47.96 -37.68 -10.96
C ASN A 86 48.31 -39.15 -10.75
N THR A 87 48.92 -39.71 -11.78
CA THR A 87 49.94 -40.75 -11.67
C THR A 87 51.27 -40.08 -11.28
N ARG A 88 51.79 -40.40 -10.09
CA ARG A 88 53.24 -40.54 -9.82
C ARG A 88 53.48 -41.35 -8.56
#